data_AF-A0A6J4X405-F1
#
_entry.id   AF-A0A6J4X405-F1
#
_cell.length_a   1.000
_cell.length_b   1.000
_cell.length_c   1.000
_cell.angle_alpha   90.00
_cell.angle_beta   90.00
_cell.angle_gamma   90.00
#
_symmetry.space_group_name_H-M   'P 1'
#
loop_
_entity.id
_entity.type
_entity.pdbx_description
1 polymer ?
#
loop_
_entity_poly.entity_id
_entity_poly.type
_entity_poly.pdbx_seq_one_letter_code
_entity_poly.pdbx_strand_id
1 'polypeptide(L)'
;MKTLILTEKPSVAMDFARGLGIRGKQDGYIENDRYIITWAVGHLVELFEPQDYNPVWKKWSFENLPIIPEFYKYKPKKGQKNSSI
;
A
#
# COMPACT_ATOMS: atom_id res chain seq x y z
N MET A 1 18.38 -17.74 2.36
CA MET A 1 17.57 -16.73 1.65
C MET A 1 16.10 -17.02 1.97
N LYS A 2 15.31 -16.01 2.36
CA LYS A 2 13.89 -16.16 2.69
C LYS A 2 13.02 -15.65 1.54
N THR A 3 11.84 -16.24 1.35
CA THR A 3 10.85 -15.81 0.35
C THR A 3 9.85 -14.83 0.97
N LEU A 4 9.65 -13.67 0.35
CA LEU A 4 8.64 -12.70 0.78
C LEU A 4 7.29 -12.99 0.11
N ILE A 5 6.24 -13.06 0.92
CA ILE A 5 4.85 -13.19 0.50
C ILE A 5 4.13 -11.91 0.92
N LEU A 6 3.62 -11.15 -0.06
CA LEU A 6 2.83 -9.94 0.15
C LEU A 6 1.35 -10.25 -0.10
N THR A 7 0.48 -9.92 0.86
CA THR A 7 -0.96 -10.14 0.77
C THR A 7 -1.75 -8.82 0.87
N GLU A 8 -3.01 -8.80 0.46
CA GLU A 8 -3.85 -7.57 0.47
C GLU A 8 -4.44 -7.23 1.85
N LYS A 9 -4.42 -8.17 2.80
CA LYS A 9 -4.98 -7.92 4.13
C LYS A 9 -4.45 -8.91 5.16
N PRO A 10 -4.42 -8.52 6.45
CA PRO A 10 -3.87 -9.37 7.50
C PRO A 10 -4.54 -10.76 7.60
N SER A 11 -5.84 -10.86 7.32
CA SER A 11 -6.55 -12.15 7.37
C SER A 11 -6.04 -13.14 6.33
N VAL A 12 -5.70 -12.67 5.12
CA VAL A 12 -5.13 -13.52 4.07
C VAL A 12 -3.72 -13.99 4.46
N ALA A 13 -2.88 -13.10 4.99
CA ALA A 13 -1.57 -13.47 5.51
C ALA A 13 -1.66 -14.59 6.57
N MET A 14 -2.66 -14.55 7.45
CA MET A 14 -2.89 -15.58 8.46
C MET A 14 -3.28 -16.92 7.86
N ASP A 15 -4.08 -16.95 6.80
CA ASP A 15 -4.44 -18.20 6.12
C ASP A 15 -3.22 -18.83 5.43
N PHE A 16 -2.37 -18.03 4.81
CA PHE A 16 -1.08 -18.50 4.29
C PHE A 16 -0.17 -19.03 5.40
N ALA A 17 -0.05 -18.32 6.52
CA ALA A 17 0.75 -18.76 7.65
C ALA A 17 0.28 -20.11 8.19
N ARG A 18 -1.05 -20.31 8.33
CA ARG A 18 -1.64 -21.60 8.73
C ARG A 18 -1.33 -22.71 7.74
N GLY A 19 -1.53 -22.48 6.45
CA GLY A 19 -1.27 -23.47 5.40
C GLY A 19 0.20 -23.87 5.29
N LEU A 20 1.12 -22.94 5.56
CA LEU A 20 2.57 -23.16 5.55
C LEU A 20 3.13 -23.63 6.90
N GLY A 21 2.28 -23.79 7.93
CA GLY A 21 2.69 -24.20 9.27
C GLY A 21 3.60 -23.19 9.97
N ILE A 22 3.53 -21.92 9.59
CA ILE A 22 4.36 -20.84 10.12
C ILE A 22 3.74 -20.34 11.43
N ARG A 23 4.57 -20.17 12.45
CA ARG A 23 4.18 -19.65 13.76
C ARG A 23 5.05 -18.44 14.09
N GLY A 24 4.46 -17.46 14.75
CA GLY A 24 5.12 -16.21 15.10
C GLY A 24 4.40 -15.02 14.46
N LYS A 25 4.09 -14.02 15.28
CA LYS A 25 3.44 -12.78 14.85
C LYS A 25 4.34 -11.64 15.29
N GLN A 26 4.70 -10.79 14.34
CA GLN A 26 5.43 -9.56 14.58
C GLN A 26 4.51 -8.37 14.24
N ASP A 27 5.00 -7.16 14.47
CA ASP A 27 4.30 -5.96 14.02
C ASP A 27 4.36 -5.84 12.49
N GLY A 28 3.25 -6.16 11.83
CA GLY A 28 3.11 -6.03 10.37
C GLY A 28 3.54 -7.24 9.53
N TYR A 29 4.02 -8.33 10.14
CA TYR A 29 4.41 -9.54 9.41
C TYR A 29 4.46 -10.82 10.27
N ILE A 30 4.65 -11.96 9.61
CA ILE A 30 4.81 -13.32 10.16
C ILE A 30 6.05 -13.92 9.48
N GLU A 31 6.94 -14.58 10.21
CA GLU A 31 8.21 -15.06 9.65
C GLU A 31 8.62 -16.44 10.20
N ASN A 32 9.31 -17.23 9.39
CA ASN A 32 10.14 -18.36 9.82
C ASN A 32 11.48 -18.39 9.05
N ASP A 33 12.18 -19.52 9.07
CA ASP A 33 13.47 -19.68 8.39
C ASP A 33 13.39 -19.62 6.85
N ARG A 34 12.19 -19.82 6.27
CA ARG A 34 11.97 -19.92 4.82
C ARG A 34 11.13 -18.78 4.24
N TYR A 35 10.21 -18.21 5.01
CA TYR A 35 9.21 -17.26 4.54
C TYR A 35 9.09 -16.05 5.44
N ILE A 36 8.83 -14.90 4.82
CA ILE A 36 8.34 -13.68 5.46
C ILE A 36 6.98 -13.39 4.81
N ILE A 37 5.91 -13.28 5.60
CA ILE A 37 4.56 -12.96 5.12
C ILE A 37 4.15 -11.60 5.70
N THR A 38 3.85 -10.64 4.84
CA THR A 38 3.34 -9.32 5.23
C THR A 38 2.07 -8.98 4.44
N TRP A 39 1.46 -7.85 4.74
CA TRP A 39 0.22 -7.42 4.13
C TRP A 39 0.18 -5.92 3.88
N ALA A 40 -0.55 -5.53 2.83
CA ALA A 40 -0.81 -4.16 2.44
C ALA A 40 -2.30 -3.87 2.59
N VAL A 41 -2.72 -3.11 3.60
CA VAL A 41 -4.15 -2.88 3.91
C VAL A 41 -4.80 -1.97 2.85
N GLY A 42 -5.24 -2.52 1.72
CA GLY A 42 -5.73 -1.75 0.58
C GLY A 42 -4.61 -1.01 -0.16
N HIS A 43 -4.93 0.08 -0.86
CA HIS A 43 -3.93 0.82 -1.63
C HIS A 43 -2.91 1.52 -0.73
N LEU A 44 -1.63 1.15 -0.85
CA LEU A 44 -0.52 1.79 -0.14
C LEU A 44 -0.15 3.16 -0.70
N VAL A 45 -0.51 3.40 -1.96
CA VAL A 45 -0.21 4.63 -2.68
C VAL A 45 -1.49 5.20 -3.27
N GLU A 46 -1.51 6.52 -3.41
CA GLU A 46 -2.56 7.28 -4.07
C GLU A 46 -1.92 8.17 -5.15
N LEU A 47 -2.74 8.62 -6.09
CA LEU A 47 -2.29 9.55 -7.12
C LEU A 47 -1.90 10.88 -6.49
N PHE A 48 -0.95 11.55 -7.13
CA PHE A 48 -0.76 12.98 -6.91
C PHE A 48 -2.03 13.73 -7.31
N GLU A 49 -2.39 14.74 -6.53
CA GLU A 49 -3.49 15.63 -6.86
C GLU A 49 -3.03 16.66 -7.91
N PRO A 50 -3.93 17.31 -8.66
CA PRO A 50 -3.54 18.33 -9.63
C PRO A 50 -2.58 19.40 -9.09
N GLN A 51 -2.81 19.91 -7.88
CA GLN A 51 -1.92 20.87 -7.23
C GLN A 51 -0.52 20.35 -6.93
N ASP A 52 -0.35 19.03 -6.82
CA ASP A 52 0.95 18.40 -6.59
C ASP A 52 1.78 18.34 -7.89
N TYR A 53 1.12 18.42 -9.06
CA TYR A 53 1.79 18.56 -10.36
C TYR A 53 2.06 20.03 -10.71
N ASN A 54 1.08 20.91 -10.51
CA ASN A 54 1.20 22.34 -10.78
C ASN A 54 0.38 23.14 -9.75
N PRO A 55 1.00 24.04 -8.97
CA PRO A 55 0.30 24.86 -7.97
C PRO A 55 -0.88 25.68 -8.52
N VAL A 56 -0.84 26.06 -9.80
CA VAL A 56 -1.95 26.79 -10.47
C VAL A 56 -3.23 25.96 -10.51
N TRP A 57 -3.11 24.63 -10.60
CA TRP A 57 -4.25 23.70 -10.62
C TRP A 57 -4.89 23.49 -9.25
N LYS A 58 -4.37 24.10 -8.18
CA LYS A 58 -5.02 24.11 -6.86
C LYS A 58 -6.39 24.78 -6.90
N LYS A 59 -6.56 25.81 -7.73
CA LYS A 59 -7.86 26.46 -7.95
C LYS A 59 -8.50 25.89 -9.21
N TRP A 60 -9.73 25.43 -9.09
CA TRP A 60 -10.52 24.93 -10.21
C TRP A 60 -10.89 26.06 -11.17
N SER A 61 -10.68 25.83 -12.47
CA SER A 61 -11.07 26.72 -13.57
C SER A 61 -11.29 25.88 -14.83
N PHE A 62 -12.30 26.22 -15.63
CA PHE A 62 -12.55 25.58 -16.92
C PHE A 62 -11.38 25.77 -17.91
N GLU A 63 -10.67 26.90 -17.81
CA GLU A 63 -9.51 27.21 -18.66
C GLU A 63 -8.34 26.23 -18.47
N ASN A 64 -8.26 25.60 -17.30
CA ASN A 64 -7.22 24.64 -16.97
C ASN A 64 -7.61 23.19 -17.33
N LEU A 65 -8.81 22.97 -17.85
CA LEU A 65 -9.30 21.64 -18.20
C LEU A 65 -9.04 21.33 -19.68
N PRO A 66 -8.74 20.05 -20.01
CA PRO A 66 -8.54 18.93 -19.10
C PRO A 66 -7.15 18.94 -18.44
N ILE A 67 -7.07 18.49 -17.19
CA ILE A 67 -5.79 18.28 -16.50
C ILE A 67 -5.33 16.85 -16.79
N ILE A 68 -4.33 16.71 -17.66
CA ILE A 68 -3.73 15.43 -18.03
C ILE A 68 -2.22 15.52 -17.82
N PRO A 69 -1.67 14.90 -16.75
CA PRO A 69 -0.22 14.87 -16.54
C PRO A 69 0.50 14.10 -17.64
N GLU A 70 1.70 14.54 -18.00
CA GLU A 70 2.58 13.80 -18.92
C GLU A 70 3.01 12.44 -18.33
N PHE A 71 3.22 12.42 -17.00
CA PHE A 71 3.50 11.21 -16.23
C PHE A 71 2.68 11.18 -14.95
N TYR A 72 1.99 10.07 -14.70
CA TYR A 72 1.30 9.85 -13.43
C TYR A 72 2.31 9.62 -12.31
N LYS A 73 2.14 10.37 -11.21
CA LYS A 73 2.94 10.27 -9.98
C LYS A 73 2.08 9.72 -8.85
N TYR A 74 2.71 8.97 -7.95
CA TYR A 74 2.07 8.32 -6.81
C TYR A 74 2.76 8.72 -5.51
N LYS A 75 1.99 8.96 -4.45
CA LYS A 75 2.48 9.25 -3.10
C LYS A 75 1.97 8.19 -2.12
N PRO A 76 2.72 7.92 -1.02
CA PRO A 76 2.22 7.06 0.05
C PRO A 76 0.90 7.61 0.61
N LYS A 77 -0.11 6.74 0.74
CA LYS A 77 -1.39 7.11 1.32
C LYS A 77 -1.24 7.34 2.81
N LYS A 78 -1.56 8.55 3.28
CA LYS A 78 -1.47 8.88 4.72
C LYS A 78 -2.64 8.27 5.50
N GLY A 79 -2.38 7.88 6.76
CA GLY A 79 -3.42 7.47 7.70
C GLY A 79 -3.90 6.02 7.58
N GLN A 80 -3.23 5.20 6.77
CA GLN A 80 -3.48 3.76 6.73
C GLN A 80 -2.91 3.14 8.01
N LYS A 81 -3.79 2.96 9.02
CA LYS A 81 -3.41 2.26 10.24
C LYS A 81 -3.21 0.79 9.92
N ASN A 82 -2.07 0.23 10.32
CA ASN A 82 -1.95 -1.22 10.46
C ASN A 82 -3.08 -1.64 11.39
N SER A 83 -4.06 -2.37 10.88
CA SER A 83 -5.11 -2.95 11.71
C SER A 83 -4.41 -3.84 12.71
N SER A 84 -4.28 -3.37 13.95
CA SER A 84 -3.79 -4.16 15.07
C SER A 84 -4.76 -5.34 15.22
N ILE A 85 -4.38 -6.49 14.70
CA ILE A 85 -4.90 -7.77 15.20
C ILE A 85 -4.21 -8.04 16.53
#